data_AF-A0A1C5UDQ6-F1
#
_entry.id   AF-A0A1C5UDQ6-F1
#
_cell.length_a   1.000
_cell.length_b   1.000
_cell.length_c   1.000
_cell.angle_alpha   90.00
_cell.angle_beta   90.00
_cell.angle_gamma   90.00
#
_symmetry.space_group_name_H-M   'P 1'
#
loop_
_entity.id
_entity.type
_entity.pdbx_description
1 polymer ?
#
loop_
_entity_poly.entity_id
_entity_poly.type
_entity_poly.pdbx_seq_one_letter_code
_entity_poly.pdbx_strand_id
1 'polypeptide(L)'
;MRNPKNSWEKSDSYPAVDCGKCGVIDRDGICHPKEHDCTPFACYAVGDNDLKLMETLGAAGTDHGKYLRMITVTADITAPLYWWKEYDTYKVGTVANSCSTMHKIQAKEFVLSDFSTEHLSATNLIVFSMVIDAMNNARLDFLQRKDKKDWWQMIQMLPTCYNQKRTVQLNYAVLKNMYHSRQNHKLDEWREFCKWVETLPYSQLITG
;
A
#
# COMPACT_ATOMS: atom_id res chain seq x y z
N MET A 1 -8.12 20.77 -9.64
CA MET A 1 -9.49 20.50 -9.12
C MET A 1 -10.59 21.32 -9.79
N ARG A 2 -10.40 22.61 -10.06
CA ARG A 2 -11.49 23.52 -10.52
C ARG A 2 -11.84 23.52 -12.01
N ASN A 3 -11.16 22.70 -12.81
CA ASN A 3 -11.42 22.52 -14.24
C ASN A 3 -12.92 22.27 -14.57
N PRO A 4 -13.66 21.39 -13.85
CA PRO A 4 -15.04 21.05 -14.21
C PRO A 4 -16.03 22.23 -14.18
N LYS A 5 -15.69 23.32 -13.49
CA LYS A 5 -16.53 24.51 -13.37
C LYS A 5 -15.90 25.76 -14.00
N ASN A 6 -14.77 25.62 -14.72
CA ASN A 6 -13.94 26.74 -15.20
C ASN A 6 -13.69 27.80 -14.11
N SER A 7 -13.54 27.36 -12.87
CA SER A 7 -13.56 28.23 -11.69
C SER A 7 -12.18 28.39 -11.06
N TRP A 8 -11.12 28.26 -11.86
CA TRP A 8 -9.72 28.28 -11.43
C TRP A 8 -9.39 29.46 -10.50
N GLU A 9 -9.98 30.62 -10.79
CA GLU A 9 -9.76 31.89 -10.09
C GLU A 9 -10.38 31.92 -8.68
N LYS A 10 -11.24 30.94 -8.36
CA LYS A 10 -11.87 30.78 -7.05
C LYS A 10 -11.10 29.83 -6.13
N SER A 11 -9.94 29.31 -6.57
CA SER A 11 -9.10 28.42 -5.77
C SER A 11 -8.55 29.15 -4.57
N ASP A 12 -8.67 28.52 -3.41
CA ASP A 12 -8.14 29.00 -2.13
C ASP A 12 -7.06 28.06 -1.59
N SER A 13 -6.59 27.11 -2.40
CA SER A 13 -5.42 26.29 -2.12
C SER A 13 -4.13 27.07 -2.38
N TYR A 14 -3.11 26.86 -1.56
CA TYR A 14 -1.89 27.66 -1.54
C TYR A 14 -0.64 26.79 -1.32
N PRO A 15 0.54 27.26 -1.80
CA PRO A 15 1.81 26.68 -1.40
C PRO A 15 2.00 26.80 0.12
N ALA A 16 2.41 25.73 0.76
CA ALA A 16 2.63 25.66 2.20
C ALA A 16 3.94 24.90 2.50
N VAL A 17 4.31 24.83 3.77
CA VAL A 17 5.42 24.00 4.26
C VAL A 17 4.92 23.20 5.46
N ASP A 18 5.12 21.88 5.44
CA ASP A 18 4.78 21.01 6.57
C ASP A 18 5.95 20.10 6.94
N CYS A 19 6.77 20.58 7.87
CA CYS A 19 7.91 19.83 8.39
C CYS A 19 7.56 18.91 9.58
N GLY A 20 6.28 18.81 9.95
CA GLY A 20 5.80 18.03 11.10
C GLY A 20 6.19 18.59 12.48
N LYS A 21 7.26 19.38 12.60
CA LYS A 21 7.69 20.02 13.85
C LYS A 21 7.02 21.37 14.10
N CYS A 22 6.87 22.16 13.04
CA CYS A 22 6.32 23.52 13.11
C CYS A 22 4.85 23.59 12.67
N GLY A 23 4.26 22.47 12.27
CA GLY A 23 2.92 22.41 11.65
C GLY A 23 2.92 22.85 10.19
N VAL A 24 1.71 22.98 9.62
CA VAL A 24 1.49 23.53 8.28
C VAL A 24 1.60 25.04 8.37
N ILE A 25 2.56 25.60 7.65
CA ILE A 25 2.83 27.03 7.60
C ILE A 25 2.47 27.52 6.20
N ASP A 26 1.63 28.55 6.13
CA ASP A 26 1.32 29.22 4.87
C ASP A 26 2.54 29.97 4.32
N ARG A 27 2.46 30.43 3.07
CA ARG A 27 3.59 31.08 2.40
C ARG A 27 4.02 32.40 3.07
N ASP A 28 3.18 32.99 3.93
CA ASP A 28 3.36 34.32 4.52
C ASP A 28 3.74 34.27 6.02
N GLY A 29 3.60 33.11 6.66
CA GLY A 29 4.09 32.83 8.01
C GLY A 29 5.55 32.38 7.96
N ILE A 30 6.48 33.23 8.36
CA ILE A 30 7.90 32.85 8.35
C ILE A 30 8.13 31.79 9.42
N CYS A 31 8.49 30.58 9.00
CA CYS A 31 9.07 29.57 9.87
C CYS A 31 10.35 30.16 10.46
N HIS A 32 10.35 30.50 11.76
CA HIS A 32 11.54 30.95 12.50
C HIS A 32 12.13 29.87 13.43
N PRO A 33 12.35 28.61 13.02
CA PRO A 33 13.13 27.70 13.83
C PRO A 33 14.58 28.15 13.68
N LYS A 34 15.14 28.71 14.74
CA LYS A 34 16.58 29.03 14.84
C LYS A 34 17.50 27.80 14.62
N GLU A 35 16.93 26.61 14.38
CA GLU A 35 17.58 25.30 14.53
C GLU A 35 17.40 24.33 13.34
N HIS A 36 16.53 24.58 12.34
CA HIS A 36 16.40 23.70 11.16
C HIS A 36 15.80 24.37 9.92
N ASP A 37 16.11 23.86 8.73
CA ASP A 37 15.56 24.33 7.44
C ASP A 37 14.27 23.57 7.09
N CYS A 38 13.18 24.30 6.87
CA CYS A 38 11.88 23.74 6.50
C CYS A 38 11.62 23.77 4.99
N THR A 39 12.47 24.42 4.19
CA THR A 39 12.34 24.50 2.72
C THR A 39 12.17 23.15 2.02
N PRO A 40 12.85 22.06 2.44
CA PRO A 40 12.66 20.73 1.84
C PRO A 40 11.26 20.13 2.01
N PHE A 41 10.45 20.70 2.91
CA PHE A 41 9.10 20.23 3.23
C PHE A 41 8.01 21.06 2.56
N ALA A 42 8.34 21.76 1.47
CA ALA A 42 7.37 22.46 0.65
C ALA A 42 6.28 21.50 0.16
N CYS A 43 5.04 21.90 0.40
CA CYS A 43 3.85 21.15 0.04
C CYS A 43 2.77 22.09 -0.53
N TYR A 44 1.60 21.54 -0.83
CA TYR A 44 0.45 22.30 -1.32
C TYR A 44 -0.75 22.01 -0.43
N ALA A 45 -1.20 23.02 0.30
CA ALA A 45 -2.34 22.91 1.20
C ALA A 45 -3.63 23.18 0.43
N VAL A 46 -4.61 22.29 0.58
CA VAL A 46 -5.95 22.45 0.01
C VAL A 46 -6.75 23.40 0.90
N GLY A 47 -7.22 24.52 0.34
CA GLY A 47 -8.09 25.47 1.05
C GLY A 47 -9.49 24.93 1.28
N ASP A 48 -10.25 25.52 2.20
CA ASP A 48 -11.55 25.00 2.64
C ASP A 48 -12.59 24.92 1.50
N ASN A 49 -12.64 25.91 0.62
CA ASN A 49 -13.56 25.90 -0.52
C ASN A 49 -13.18 24.85 -1.54
N ASP A 50 -11.88 24.70 -1.80
CA ASP A 50 -11.35 23.63 -2.63
C ASP A 50 -11.69 22.27 -2.04
N LEU A 51 -11.41 22.04 -0.76
CA LEU A 51 -11.67 20.78 -0.05
C LEU A 51 -13.16 20.41 -0.12
N LYS A 52 -14.04 21.35 0.22
CA LYS A 52 -15.49 21.15 0.14
C LYS A 52 -15.94 20.79 -1.27
N LEU A 53 -15.35 21.40 -2.30
CA LEU A 53 -15.61 21.03 -3.69
C LEU A 53 -15.08 19.61 -4.00
N MET A 54 -13.91 19.24 -3.48
CA MET A 54 -13.37 17.88 -3.62
C MET A 54 -14.34 16.84 -3.06
N GLU A 55 -14.77 17.03 -1.82
CA GLU A 55 -15.70 16.13 -1.11
C GLU A 55 -17.03 16.02 -1.87
N THR A 56 -17.62 17.16 -2.26
CA THR A 56 -18.88 17.19 -3.03
C THR A 56 -18.76 16.39 -4.33
N LEU A 57 -17.68 16.61 -5.09
CA LEU A 57 -17.47 15.91 -6.37
C LEU A 57 -17.13 14.44 -6.18
N GLY A 58 -16.38 14.10 -5.13
CA GLY A 58 -15.99 12.73 -4.78
C GLY A 58 -17.17 11.88 -4.29
N ALA A 59 -18.13 12.50 -3.62
CA ALA A 59 -19.38 11.86 -3.20
C ALA A 59 -20.41 11.74 -4.34
N ALA A 60 -20.37 12.63 -5.33
CA ALA A 60 -21.32 12.66 -6.46
C ALA A 60 -21.12 11.53 -7.51
N GLY A 61 -20.37 10.47 -7.19
CA GLY A 61 -20.19 9.30 -8.04
C GLY A 61 -19.03 9.39 -9.04
N THR A 62 -18.91 8.37 -9.90
CA THR A 62 -17.72 8.13 -10.73
C THR A 62 -17.46 9.19 -11.80
N ASP A 63 -18.50 9.86 -12.28
CA ASP A 63 -18.40 10.83 -13.38
C ASP A 63 -17.89 12.19 -12.88
N HIS A 64 -18.36 12.59 -11.70
CA HIS A 64 -17.97 13.82 -11.04
C HIS A 64 -16.66 13.65 -10.23
N GLY A 65 -16.44 12.46 -9.64
CA GLY A 65 -15.26 12.11 -8.85
C GLY A 65 -14.03 11.70 -9.66
N LYS A 66 -14.03 11.87 -10.99
CA LYS A 66 -12.93 11.46 -11.89
C LYS A 66 -11.55 12.01 -11.49
N TYR A 67 -11.50 13.14 -10.79
CA TYR A 67 -10.25 13.71 -10.28
C TYR A 67 -9.54 12.79 -9.28
N LEU A 68 -10.28 11.93 -8.55
CA LEU A 68 -9.70 10.96 -7.60
C LEU A 68 -8.77 9.96 -8.31
N ARG A 69 -8.96 9.75 -9.63
CA ARG A 69 -8.07 8.92 -10.45
C ARG A 69 -6.72 9.57 -10.71
N MET A 70 -6.63 10.90 -10.51
CA MET A 70 -5.41 11.69 -10.71
C MET A 70 -4.60 11.84 -9.41
N ILE A 71 -5.16 11.48 -8.25
CA ILE A 71 -4.43 11.45 -6.98
C ILE A 71 -3.74 10.09 -6.86
N THR A 72 -2.50 10.03 -7.31
CA THR A 72 -1.70 8.81 -7.36
C THR A 72 -1.10 8.49 -5.99
N VAL A 73 -1.13 7.23 -5.62
CA VAL A 73 -0.46 6.68 -4.43
C VAL A 73 0.52 5.62 -4.89
N THR A 74 1.75 5.72 -4.40
CA THR A 74 2.74 4.64 -4.52
C THR A 74 3.09 4.19 -3.12
N ALA A 75 3.01 2.89 -2.87
CA ALA A 75 3.25 2.32 -1.56
C ALA A 75 3.98 0.99 -1.68
N ASP A 76 4.81 0.71 -0.68
CA ASP A 76 5.41 -0.60 -0.48
C ASP A 76 4.54 -1.38 0.50
N ILE A 77 3.94 -2.48 0.03
CA ILE A 77 3.06 -3.32 0.86
C ILE A 77 3.72 -4.68 1.03
N THR A 78 3.78 -5.16 2.27
CA THR A 78 4.15 -6.54 2.60
C THR A 78 2.91 -7.25 3.11
N ALA A 79 2.50 -8.30 2.39
CA ALA A 79 1.28 -9.04 2.70
C ALA A 79 1.40 -10.50 2.24
N PRO A 80 0.60 -11.42 2.79
CA PRO A 80 0.64 -12.82 2.40
C PRO A 80 0.08 -13.03 1.00
N LEU A 81 0.54 -14.09 0.31
CA LEU A 81 0.09 -14.39 -1.06
C LEU A 81 -1.43 -14.55 -1.19
N TYR A 82 -2.14 -15.04 -0.16
CA TYR A 82 -3.61 -15.10 -0.20
C TYR A 82 -4.27 -13.72 -0.25
N TRP A 83 -3.70 -12.72 0.43
CA TRP A 83 -4.18 -11.34 0.36
C TRP A 83 -3.89 -10.76 -1.03
N TRP A 84 -2.69 -11.03 -1.58
CA TRP A 84 -2.34 -10.61 -2.93
C TRP A 84 -3.28 -11.16 -4.01
N LYS A 85 -3.77 -12.40 -3.86
CA LYS A 85 -4.78 -12.97 -4.78
C LYS A 85 -6.05 -12.13 -4.83
N GLU A 86 -6.48 -11.59 -3.69
CA GLU A 86 -7.64 -10.71 -3.62
C GLU A 86 -7.32 -9.29 -4.12
N TYR A 87 -6.14 -8.76 -3.78
CA TYR A 87 -5.69 -7.46 -4.28
C TYR A 87 -5.59 -7.45 -5.82
N ASP A 88 -5.05 -8.51 -6.42
CA ASP A 88 -4.86 -8.65 -7.86
C ASP A 88 -6.21 -8.75 -8.64
N THR A 89 -7.36 -8.84 -7.94
CA THR A 89 -8.68 -8.69 -8.57
C THR A 89 -9.01 -7.25 -8.95
N TYR A 90 -8.38 -6.26 -8.31
CA TYR A 90 -8.52 -4.83 -8.63
C TYR A 90 -7.65 -4.44 -9.83
N LYS A 91 -7.83 -5.15 -10.94
CA LYS A 91 -6.97 -5.06 -12.15
C LYS A 91 -6.95 -3.67 -12.79
N VAL A 92 -8.04 -2.92 -12.67
CA VAL A 92 -8.16 -1.60 -13.30
C VAL A 92 -7.69 -0.53 -12.31
N GLY A 93 -6.66 0.21 -12.70
CA GLY A 93 -6.14 1.33 -11.91
C GLY A 93 -5.17 0.93 -10.80
N THR A 94 -4.70 -0.31 -10.78
CA THR A 94 -3.55 -0.74 -9.97
C THR A 94 -2.42 -1.22 -10.88
N VAL A 95 -1.19 -1.00 -10.46
CA VAL A 95 0.03 -1.60 -11.01
C VAL A 95 0.82 -2.11 -9.82
N ALA A 96 1.36 -3.32 -9.92
CA ALA A 96 2.21 -3.90 -8.89
C ALA A 96 3.55 -4.34 -9.50
N ASN A 97 4.64 -3.98 -8.84
CA ASN A 97 5.97 -4.46 -9.14
C ASN A 97 6.49 -5.29 -7.95
N SER A 98 7.01 -6.47 -8.24
CA SER A 98 7.53 -7.37 -7.22
C SER A 98 8.84 -7.98 -7.69
N CYS A 99 9.70 -8.34 -6.75
CA CYS A 99 10.85 -9.15 -7.08
C CYS A 99 10.37 -10.54 -7.54
N SER A 100 10.92 -11.04 -8.65
CA SER A 100 10.50 -12.32 -9.21
C SER A 100 10.77 -13.46 -8.22
N THR A 101 9.71 -14.06 -7.70
CA THR A 101 9.78 -15.27 -6.88
C THR A 101 10.62 -16.33 -7.57
N MET A 102 10.38 -16.52 -8.88
CA MET A 102 11.04 -17.55 -9.68
C MET A 102 12.57 -17.42 -9.67
N HIS A 103 13.10 -16.19 -9.65
CA HIS A 103 14.53 -15.95 -9.75
C HIS A 103 15.22 -15.81 -8.39
N LYS A 104 14.46 -15.47 -7.34
CA LYS A 104 15.01 -15.07 -6.04
C LYS A 104 14.53 -15.92 -4.86
N ILE A 105 13.67 -16.91 -5.07
CA ILE A 105 13.15 -17.77 -3.99
C ILE A 105 14.25 -18.44 -3.17
N GLN A 106 15.36 -18.84 -3.80
CA GLN A 106 16.51 -19.48 -3.18
C GLN A 106 17.50 -18.49 -2.52
N ALA A 107 17.31 -17.19 -2.70
CA ALA A 107 18.31 -16.19 -2.36
C ALA A 107 18.52 -16.02 -0.85
N LYS A 108 17.51 -16.35 -0.05
CA LYS A 108 17.58 -16.39 1.42
C LYS A 108 16.96 -17.67 1.97
N GLU A 109 17.32 -18.01 3.19
CA GLU A 109 16.67 -19.07 3.96
C GLU A 109 15.21 -18.70 4.27
N PHE A 110 14.33 -19.71 4.29
CA PHE A 110 12.95 -19.54 4.75
C PHE A 110 12.91 -19.62 6.26
N VAL A 111 12.30 -18.61 6.89
CA VAL A 111 12.10 -18.58 8.35
C VAL A 111 10.62 -18.41 8.67
N LEU A 112 10.20 -18.80 9.88
CA LEU A 112 8.78 -18.76 10.27
C LEU A 112 8.18 -17.35 10.15
N SER A 113 8.96 -16.30 10.43
CA SER A 113 8.52 -14.90 10.32
C SER A 113 8.28 -14.43 8.88
N ASP A 114 8.68 -15.21 7.88
CA ASP A 114 8.33 -14.94 6.49
C ASP A 114 6.86 -15.29 6.18
N PHE A 115 6.11 -15.86 7.13
CA PHE A 115 4.76 -16.36 6.92
C PHE A 115 3.78 -15.81 7.96
N SER A 116 2.58 -15.43 7.52
CA SER A 116 1.46 -15.11 8.41
C SER A 116 0.91 -16.40 9.03
N THR A 117 1.26 -16.66 10.28
CA THR A 117 1.00 -17.92 11.00
C THR A 117 0.27 -17.73 12.33
N GLU A 118 -0.24 -16.53 12.58
CA GLU A 118 -0.84 -16.07 13.84
C GLU A 118 -2.07 -16.91 14.24
N HIS A 119 -2.75 -17.48 13.25
CA HIS A 119 -3.95 -18.28 13.40
C HIS A 119 -3.68 -19.81 13.40
N LEU A 120 -2.42 -20.24 13.25
CA LEU A 120 -2.09 -21.67 13.32
C LEU A 120 -2.09 -22.17 14.77
N SER A 121 -2.68 -23.35 14.99
CA SER A 121 -2.58 -24.04 16.27
C SER A 121 -1.16 -24.54 16.52
N ALA A 122 -0.80 -24.82 17.78
CA ALA A 122 0.51 -25.37 18.14
C ALA A 122 0.88 -26.64 17.35
N THR A 123 -0.08 -27.55 17.15
CA THR A 123 0.12 -28.76 16.35
C THR A 123 0.38 -28.44 14.88
N ASN A 124 -0.37 -27.50 14.29
CA ASN A 124 -0.18 -27.12 12.91
C ASN A 124 1.13 -26.35 12.69
N LEU A 125 1.60 -25.59 13.69
CA LEU A 125 2.91 -24.94 13.65
C LEU A 125 4.04 -25.96 13.54
N ILE A 126 3.97 -27.10 14.24
CA ILE A 126 4.97 -28.18 14.12
C ILE A 126 5.01 -28.72 12.68
N VAL A 127 3.83 -29.03 12.11
CA VAL A 127 3.73 -29.50 10.72
C VAL A 127 4.25 -28.43 9.75
N PHE A 128 3.95 -27.17 10.00
CA PHE A 128 4.40 -26.06 9.17
C PHE A 128 5.92 -25.87 9.22
N SER A 129 6.54 -26.02 10.39
CA SER A 129 8.00 -26.04 10.53
C SER A 129 8.64 -27.14 9.69
N MET A 130 8.03 -28.33 9.62
CA MET A 130 8.52 -29.41 8.75
C MET A 130 8.45 -29.03 7.25
N VAL A 131 7.45 -28.26 6.84
CA VAL A 131 7.36 -27.73 5.45
C VAL A 131 8.47 -26.72 5.19
N ILE A 132 8.73 -25.82 6.13
CA ILE A 132 9.85 -24.86 6.05
C ILE A 132 11.19 -25.60 5.94
N ASP A 133 11.41 -26.62 6.77
CA ASP A 133 12.63 -27.43 6.75
C ASP A 133 12.79 -28.15 5.40
N ALA A 134 11.72 -28.74 4.87
CA ALA A 134 11.74 -29.37 3.55
C ALA A 134 12.08 -28.37 2.43
N MET A 135 11.52 -27.16 2.48
CA MET A 135 11.85 -26.08 1.54
C MET A 135 13.31 -25.63 1.67
N ASN A 136 13.85 -25.53 2.89
CA ASN A 136 15.24 -25.17 3.12
C ASN A 136 16.22 -26.27 2.69
N ASN A 137 15.87 -27.54 2.88
CA ASN A 137 16.66 -28.66 2.35
C ASN A 137 16.72 -28.61 0.81
N ALA A 138 15.57 -28.42 0.15
CA ALA A 138 15.52 -28.23 -1.30
C ALA A 138 16.32 -26.99 -1.76
N ARG A 139 16.31 -25.91 -0.97
CA ARG A 139 17.14 -24.73 -1.23
C ARG A 139 18.62 -25.04 -1.19
N LEU A 140 19.10 -25.75 -0.16
CA LEU A 140 20.51 -26.11 -0.01
C LEU A 140 20.97 -27.02 -1.15
N ASP A 141 20.15 -28.02 -1.48
CA ASP A 141 20.35 -28.91 -2.62
C ASP A 141 20.45 -28.15 -3.94
N PHE A 142 19.52 -27.23 -4.19
CA PHE A 142 19.58 -26.37 -5.37
C PHE A 142 20.83 -25.49 -5.38
N LEU A 143 21.24 -24.93 -4.24
CA LEU A 143 22.42 -24.08 -4.15
C LEU A 143 23.70 -24.86 -4.48
N GLN A 144 23.79 -26.13 -4.09
CA GLN A 144 24.91 -27.03 -4.36
C GLN A 144 24.89 -27.56 -5.80
N ARG A 145 23.76 -28.13 -6.24
CA ARG A 145 23.64 -28.92 -7.48
C ARG A 145 23.18 -28.10 -8.68
N LYS A 146 22.49 -26.97 -8.45
CA LYS A 146 21.81 -26.16 -9.47
C LYS A 146 20.80 -26.95 -10.31
N ASP A 147 20.29 -28.07 -9.78
CA ASP A 147 19.28 -28.88 -10.47
C ASP A 147 17.89 -28.22 -10.35
N LYS A 148 17.27 -27.98 -11.50
CA LYS A 148 15.93 -27.40 -11.60
C LYS A 148 14.88 -28.21 -10.82
N LYS A 149 15.08 -29.52 -10.62
CA LYS A 149 14.18 -30.36 -9.82
C LYS A 149 14.08 -29.92 -8.36
N ASP A 150 15.21 -29.56 -7.74
CA ASP A 150 15.25 -29.07 -6.35
C ASP A 150 14.59 -27.69 -6.27
N TRP A 151 14.80 -26.85 -7.29
CA TRP A 151 14.15 -25.54 -7.38
C TRP A 151 12.61 -25.64 -7.47
N TRP A 152 12.09 -26.63 -8.21
CA TRP A 152 10.64 -26.87 -8.29
C TRP A 152 10.03 -27.20 -6.92
N GLN A 153 10.77 -27.90 -6.04
CA GLN A 153 10.28 -28.23 -4.70
C GLN A 153 9.98 -26.95 -3.90
N MET A 154 10.89 -25.97 -3.92
CA MET A 154 10.67 -24.68 -3.23
C MET A 154 9.40 -23.96 -3.74
N ILE A 155 9.18 -23.95 -5.06
CA ILE A 155 8.03 -23.25 -5.66
C ILE A 155 6.71 -23.96 -5.37
N GLN A 156 6.67 -25.28 -5.50
CA GLN A 156 5.44 -26.06 -5.34
C GLN A 156 5.03 -26.19 -3.87
N MET A 157 5.99 -26.17 -2.94
CA MET A 157 5.70 -26.22 -1.51
C MET A 157 5.39 -24.85 -0.91
N LEU A 158 5.68 -23.73 -1.61
CA LEU A 158 5.53 -22.38 -1.06
C LEU A 158 4.09 -22.09 -0.57
N PRO A 159 3.88 -21.99 0.76
CA PRO A 159 2.55 -21.76 1.31
C PRO A 159 1.99 -20.38 0.95
N THR A 160 0.67 -20.28 0.83
CA THR A 160 0.00 -19.02 0.48
C THR A 160 0.06 -17.95 1.57
N CYS A 161 0.47 -18.31 2.79
CA CYS A 161 0.74 -17.37 3.86
C CYS A 161 2.12 -16.71 3.77
N TYR A 162 2.93 -17.02 2.75
CA TYR A 162 4.22 -16.36 2.54
C TYR A 162 4.06 -14.86 2.29
N ASN A 163 4.74 -14.04 3.07
CA ASN A 163 4.72 -12.60 2.99
C ASN A 163 5.62 -12.11 1.85
N GLN A 164 4.99 -11.43 0.89
CA GLN A 164 5.68 -10.83 -0.24
C GLN A 164 5.56 -9.31 -0.18
N LYS A 165 6.71 -8.64 -0.27
CA LYS A 165 6.78 -7.20 -0.48
C LYS A 165 6.58 -6.89 -1.96
N ARG A 166 5.63 -6.01 -2.28
CA ARG A 166 5.43 -5.44 -3.63
C ARG A 166 5.31 -3.93 -3.53
N THR A 167 5.87 -3.22 -4.50
CA THR A 167 5.61 -1.80 -4.70
C THR A 167 4.39 -1.67 -5.58
N VAL A 168 3.35 -1.00 -5.09
CA VAL A 168 2.10 -0.78 -5.83
C VAL A 168 1.96 0.69 -6.19
N GLN A 169 1.36 0.93 -7.35
CA GLN A 169 0.86 2.24 -7.76
C GLN A 169 -0.63 2.13 -8.01
N LEU A 170 -1.40 3.02 -7.39
CA LEU A 170 -2.85 3.12 -7.52
C LEU A 170 -3.29 4.58 -7.33
N ASN A 171 -4.59 4.81 -7.20
CA ASN A 171 -5.13 6.15 -6.99
C ASN A 171 -6.29 6.15 -5.99
N TYR A 172 -6.69 7.34 -5.55
CA TYR A 172 -7.73 7.49 -4.53
C TYR A 172 -9.07 6.90 -4.96
N ALA A 173 -9.42 6.90 -6.26
CA ALA A 173 -10.67 6.27 -6.70
C ALA A 173 -10.65 4.76 -6.49
N VAL A 174 -9.52 4.11 -6.75
CA VAL A 174 -9.35 2.67 -6.50
C VAL A 174 -9.32 2.38 -5.01
N LEU A 175 -8.61 3.19 -4.23
CA LEU A 175 -8.58 3.06 -2.78
C LEU A 175 -9.97 3.20 -2.16
N LYS A 176 -10.81 4.11 -2.67
CA LYS A 176 -12.20 4.27 -2.22
C LYS A 176 -12.99 2.98 -2.42
N ASN A 177 -12.90 2.40 -3.61
CA ASN A 177 -13.55 1.13 -3.91
C ASN A 177 -13.03 -0.01 -3.03
N MET A 178 -11.71 -0.10 -2.84
CA MET A 178 -11.09 -1.11 -1.96
C MET A 178 -11.57 -0.94 -0.52
N TYR A 179 -11.47 0.27 0.05
CA TYR A 179 -11.83 0.59 1.43
C TYR A 179 -13.27 0.17 1.73
N HIS A 180 -14.25 0.64 0.96
CA HIS A 180 -15.65 0.30 1.21
C HIS A 180 -15.96 -1.19 1.04
N SER A 181 -15.22 -1.89 0.17
CA SER A 181 -15.38 -3.33 -0.04
C SER A 181 -14.70 -4.18 1.04
N ARG A 182 -13.66 -3.65 1.72
CA ARG A 182 -12.72 -4.42 2.54
C ARG A 182 -12.62 -4.00 4.00
N GLN A 183 -13.19 -2.85 4.39
CA GLN A 183 -13.14 -2.34 5.78
C GLN A 183 -13.66 -3.34 6.83
N ASN A 184 -14.65 -4.16 6.47
CA ASN A 184 -15.22 -5.20 7.33
C ASN A 184 -14.84 -6.63 6.90
N HIS A 185 -13.69 -6.78 6.24
CA HIS A 185 -13.26 -8.06 5.70
C HIS A 185 -12.88 -9.05 6.82
N LYS A 186 -12.99 -10.35 6.51
CA LYS A 186 -12.64 -11.43 7.44
C LYS A 186 -11.12 -11.53 7.71
N LEU A 187 -10.31 -11.13 6.74
CA LEU A 187 -8.85 -11.12 6.85
C LEU A 187 -8.38 -9.89 7.62
N ASP A 188 -7.49 -10.10 8.58
CA ASP A 188 -6.90 -9.04 9.40
C ASP A 188 -6.12 -8.05 8.54
N GLU A 189 -5.38 -8.55 7.55
CA GLU A 189 -4.50 -7.76 6.68
C GLU A 189 -5.28 -6.76 5.83
N TRP A 190 -6.51 -7.08 5.44
CA TRP A 190 -7.39 -6.11 4.76
C TRP A 190 -7.86 -5.01 5.70
N ARG A 191 -8.11 -5.33 6.97
CA ARG A 191 -8.51 -4.33 7.97
C ARG A 191 -7.33 -3.42 8.32
N GLU A 192 -6.12 -3.97 8.43
CA GLU A 192 -4.89 -3.20 8.59
C GLU A 192 -4.61 -2.31 7.38
N PHE A 193 -4.81 -2.82 6.17
CA PHE A 193 -4.74 -2.02 4.95
C PHE A 193 -5.74 -0.85 4.99
N CYS A 194 -6.98 -1.08 5.40
CA CYS A 194 -7.98 -0.01 5.51
C CYS A 194 -7.60 1.03 6.56
N LYS A 195 -7.08 0.62 7.72
CA LYS A 195 -6.53 1.55 8.73
C LYS A 195 -5.39 2.38 8.18
N TRP A 196 -4.50 1.80 7.38
CA TRP A 196 -3.45 2.56 6.70
C TRP A 196 -4.05 3.58 5.72
N VAL A 197 -5.07 3.19 4.95
CA VAL A 197 -5.77 4.11 4.03
C VAL A 197 -6.36 5.32 4.76
N GLU A 198 -6.88 5.14 5.98
CA GLU A 198 -7.38 6.24 6.83
C GLU A 198 -6.30 7.25 7.21
N THR A 199 -5.01 6.87 7.17
CA THR A 199 -3.88 7.77 7.48
C THR A 199 -3.43 8.62 6.30
N LEU A 200 -3.95 8.36 5.09
CA LEU A 200 -3.54 9.10 3.90
C LEU A 200 -4.02 10.58 3.96
N PRO A 201 -3.29 11.52 3.32
CA PRO A 201 -3.72 12.91 3.26
C PRO A 201 -5.11 13.06 2.68
N TYR A 202 -5.99 13.78 3.35
CA TYR A 202 -7.39 13.94 2.93
C TYR A 202 -8.14 12.60 2.77
N SER A 203 -7.91 11.64 3.68
CA SER A 203 -8.52 10.30 3.64
C SER A 203 -10.05 10.32 3.63
N GLN A 204 -10.70 11.39 4.11
CA GLN A 204 -12.15 11.56 4.01
C GLN A 204 -12.68 11.50 2.57
N LEU A 205 -11.85 11.80 1.56
CA LEU A 205 -12.20 11.64 0.15
C LEU A 205 -12.36 10.17 -0.26
N ILE A 206 -11.71 9.27 0.49
CA ILE A 206 -11.71 7.83 0.31
C ILE A 206 -12.77 7.18 1.20
N THR A 207 -12.86 7.59 2.47
CA THR A 207 -13.70 6.92 3.48
C THR A 207 -15.14 7.41 3.51
N GLY A 208 -15.41 8.61 3.01
CA GLY A 208 -16.74 9.25 2.97
C GLY A 208 -17.59 8.92 1.75
#